data_AF-A0A522QZY7-F1
#
_entry.id   AF-A0A522QZY7-F1
#
_cell.length_a   1.000
_cell.length_b   1.000
_cell.length_c   1.000
_cell.angle_alpha   90.00
_cell.angle_beta   90.00
_cell.angle_gamma   90.00
#
_symmetry.space_group_name_H-M   'P 1'
#
loop_
_entity.id
_entity.type
_entity.pdbx_description
1 polymer ?
#
loop_
_entity_poly.entity_id
_entity_poly.type
_entity_poly.pdbx_seq_one_letter_code
_entity_poly.pdbx_strand_id
1 'polypeptide(L)'
;MSNYGYEGRVAVVTGGSSGIGLECVRTLLASGARVAFCARTAGRLDDVAQMMARDFGEDKVFAEALSVLDEKAVGGFADAVRERFG
;
A
#
# COMPACT_ATOMS: atom_id res chain seq x y z
N MET A 1 -11.31 15.45 -1.93
CA MET A 1 -10.59 14.43 -2.71
C MET A 1 -11.54 13.83 -3.71
N SER A 2 -11.08 13.58 -4.94
CA SER A 2 -11.88 12.90 -5.96
C SER A 2 -12.11 11.45 -5.56
N ASN A 3 -13.35 10.98 -5.61
CA ASN A 3 -13.67 9.56 -5.46
C ASN A 3 -13.70 8.92 -6.86
N TYR A 4 -12.82 7.95 -7.10
CA TYR A 4 -12.70 7.25 -8.37
C TYR A 4 -13.50 5.93 -8.44
N GLY A 5 -14.28 5.59 -7.41
CA GLY A 5 -15.14 4.40 -7.42
C GLY A 5 -14.39 3.08 -7.21
N TYR A 6 -13.40 3.06 -6.32
CA TYR A 6 -12.57 1.88 -6.03
C TYR A 6 -12.98 1.14 -4.76
N GLU A 7 -14.18 1.37 -4.25
CA GLU A 7 -14.71 0.73 -3.06
C GLU A 7 -14.57 -0.80 -3.12
N GLY A 8 -13.91 -1.36 -2.11
CA GLY A 8 -13.70 -2.81 -1.97
C GLY A 8 -12.63 -3.40 -2.89
N ARG A 9 -12.06 -2.63 -3.82
CA ARG A 9 -10.96 -3.08 -4.68
C ARG A 9 -9.65 -3.18 -3.88
N VAL A 10 -8.77 -4.07 -4.34
CA VAL A 10 -7.40 -4.17 -3.83
C VAL A 10 -6.47 -3.53 -4.85
N ALA A 11 -5.63 -2.60 -4.39
CA ALA A 11 -4.61 -1.97 -5.21
C ALA A 11 -3.22 -2.20 -4.61
N VAL A 12 -2.24 -2.40 -5.49
CA VAL A 12 -0.84 -2.56 -5.11
C VAL A 12 -0.04 -1.39 -5.68
N VAL A 13 0.73 -0.70 -4.83
CA VAL A 13 1.61 0.40 -5.23
C VAL A 13 3.05 0.08 -4.87
N THR A 14 3.90 -0.11 -5.88
CA THR A 14 5.35 -0.21 -5.65
C THR A 14 5.96 1.18 -5.51
N GLY A 15 6.91 1.35 -4.58
CA GLY A 15 7.48 2.66 -4.27
C GLY A 15 6.52 3.62 -3.54
N GLY A 16 5.55 3.09 -2.77
CA GLY A 16 4.46 3.86 -2.18
C GLY A 16 4.80 4.75 -0.98
N SER A 17 6.07 4.80 -0.53
CA SER A 17 6.45 5.50 0.71
C SER A 17 6.82 6.98 0.53
N SER A 18 6.84 7.52 -0.70
CA SER A 18 7.09 8.96 -0.94
C SER A 18 6.66 9.41 -2.34
N GLY A 19 6.66 10.73 -2.56
CA GLY A 19 6.46 11.34 -3.87
C GLY A 19 5.16 10.89 -4.53
N ILE A 20 5.24 10.56 -5.83
CA ILE A 20 4.09 10.13 -6.63
C ILE A 20 3.45 8.86 -6.06
N GLY A 21 4.26 7.88 -5.64
CA GLY A 21 3.74 6.62 -5.08
C GLY A 21 2.90 6.84 -3.82
N LEU A 22 3.33 7.75 -2.94
CA LEU A 22 2.57 8.10 -1.74
C LEU A 22 1.24 8.78 -2.07
N GLU A 23 1.23 9.70 -3.04
CA GLU A 23 -0.02 10.33 -3.46
C GLU A 23 -0.96 9.36 -4.18
N CYS A 24 -0.42 8.37 -4.90
CA CYS A 24 -1.21 7.26 -5.42
C CYS A 24 -1.86 6.45 -4.28
N VAL A 25 -1.09 6.06 -3.25
CA VAL A 25 -1.61 5.34 -2.07
C VAL A 25 -2.75 6.12 -1.42
N ARG A 26 -2.52 7.41 -1.12
CA ARG A 26 -3.52 8.30 -0.52
C ARG A 26 -4.78 8.41 -1.37
N THR A 27 -4.63 8.59 -2.68
CA THR A 27 -5.76 8.76 -3.60
C THR A 27 -6.60 7.49 -3.73
N LEU A 28 -5.95 6.32 -3.78
CA LEU A 28 -6.62 5.02 -3.84
C LEU A 28 -7.39 4.73 -2.54
N LEU A 29 -6.77 4.96 -1.39
CA LEU A 29 -7.44 4.83 -0.08
C LEU A 29 -8.63 5.78 0.05
N ALA A 30 -8.47 7.04 -0.37
CA ALA A 30 -9.55 8.03 -0.38
C ALA A 30 -10.70 7.66 -1.33
N SER A 31 -10.45 6.79 -2.31
CA SER A 31 -11.46 6.25 -3.24
C SER A 31 -12.05 4.90 -2.78
N GLY A 32 -11.80 4.51 -1.52
CA GLY A 32 -12.39 3.31 -0.92
C GLY A 32 -11.67 1.99 -1.18
N ALA A 33 -10.49 2.02 -1.82
CA ALA A 33 -9.69 0.83 -2.02
C ALA A 33 -9.03 0.36 -0.70
N ARG A 34 -8.67 -0.93 -0.67
CA ARG A 34 -7.65 -1.46 0.23
C ARG A 34 -6.31 -1.42 -0.51
N VAL A 35 -5.29 -0.85 0.10
CA VAL A 35 -4.02 -0.57 -0.57
C VAL A 35 -2.88 -1.29 0.13
N ALA A 36 -2.19 -2.11 -0.64
CA ALA A 36 -0.89 -2.65 -0.28
C ALA A 36 0.21 -1.84 -0.96
N PHE A 37 1.29 -1.53 -0.26
CA PHE A 37 2.42 -0.83 -0.89
C PHE A 37 3.77 -1.26 -0.33
N CYS A 38 4.81 -1.12 -1.14
CA CYS A 38 6.15 -1.51 -0.74
C CYS A 38 7.20 -0.43 -1.05
N ALA A 39 8.29 -0.44 -0.28
CA ALA A 39 9.46 0.38 -0.53
C ALA A 39 10.70 -0.22 0.17
N ARG A 40 11.89 0.29 -0.14
CA ARG A 40 13.15 -0.26 0.41
C ARG A 40 13.45 0.17 1.85
N THR A 41 13.07 1.40 2.21
CA THR A 41 13.45 1.99 3.51
C THR A 41 12.35 1.74 4.53
N ALA A 42 12.56 0.78 5.42
CA ALA A 42 11.57 0.36 6.43
C ALA A 42 11.06 1.51 7.31
N GLY A 43 11.95 2.32 7.90
CA GLY A 43 11.52 3.38 8.83
C GLY A 43 10.50 4.36 8.21
N ARG A 44 10.79 4.88 7.01
CA ARG A 44 9.84 5.76 6.30
C ARG A 44 8.56 5.02 5.89
N LEU A 45 8.67 3.75 5.51
CA LEU A 45 7.52 2.94 5.14
C LEU A 45 6.56 2.78 6.32
N ASP A 46 7.09 2.46 7.50
CA ASP A 46 6.33 2.23 8.72
C ASP A 46 5.60 3.52 9.17
N ASP A 47 6.29 4.66 9.15
CA ASP A 47 5.70 5.97 9.45
C ASP A 47 4.51 6.28 8.52
N VAL A 48 4.69 6.04 7.22
CA VAL A 48 3.65 6.25 6.21
C VAL A 48 2.49 5.28 6.40
N ALA A 49 2.76 4.00 6.65
CA ALA A 49 1.74 2.98 6.87
C ALA A 49 0.88 3.32 8.09
N GLN A 50 1.51 3.74 9.19
CA GLN A 50 0.79 4.19 10.40
C GLN A 50 -0.06 5.44 10.12
N MET A 51 0.47 6.41 9.37
CA MET A 51 -0.30 7.60 8.99
C MET A 51 -1.52 7.23 8.15
N MET A 52 -1.34 6.42 7.10
CA MET A 52 -2.45 5.98 6.25
C MET A 52 -3.47 5.15 7.01
N ALA A 53 -3.02 4.27 7.92
CA ALA A 53 -3.90 3.46 8.74
C ALA A 53 -4.75 4.32 9.70
N ARG A 54 -4.15 5.36 10.30
CA ARG A 54 -4.87 6.33 11.14
C ARG A 54 -5.94 7.10 10.36
N ASP A 55 -5.63 7.50 9.13
CA ASP A 55 -6.50 8.33 8.31
C ASP A 55 -7.64 7.52 7.65
N PHE A 56 -7.38 6.26 7.26
CA PHE A 56 -8.28 5.48 6.40
C PHE A 56 -8.77 4.15 6.98
N GLY A 57 -8.14 3.65 8.05
CA GLY A 57 -8.43 2.37 8.71
C GLY A 57 -7.31 1.35 8.60
N GLU A 58 -6.98 0.67 9.70
CA GLU A 58 -5.94 -0.38 9.76
C GLU A 58 -6.25 -1.59 8.87
N ASP A 59 -7.53 -1.85 8.61
CA ASP A 59 -8.00 -2.92 7.75
C ASP A 59 -7.79 -2.64 6.24
N LYS A 60 -7.48 -1.39 5.87
CA LYS A 60 -7.32 -0.97 4.47
C LYS A 60 -5.87 -0.81 4.03
N VAL A 61 -4.91 -0.92 4.96
CA VAL A 61 -3.51 -0.61 4.69
C VAL A 61 -2.64 -1.82 4.97
N PHE A 62 -1.81 -2.17 4.00
CA PHE A 62 -0.74 -3.16 4.18
C PHE A 62 0.56 -2.60 3.59
N ALA A 63 1.66 -2.77 4.30
CA ALA A 63 2.95 -2.30 3.83
C ALA A 63 4.05 -3.30 4.18
N GLU A 64 4.96 -3.52 3.23
CA GLU A 64 6.11 -4.41 3.42
C GLU A 64 7.39 -3.81 2.82
N ALA A 65 8.48 -3.89 3.57
CA ALA A 65 9.76 -3.38 3.13
C ALA A 65 10.46 -4.40 2.22
N LEU A 66 10.62 -4.07 0.93
CA LEU A 66 11.29 -4.93 -0.04
C LEU A 66 11.91 -4.13 -1.20
N SER A 67 12.78 -4.80 -1.94
CA SER A 67 13.27 -4.33 -3.23
C SER A 67 12.52 -5.02 -4.36
N VAL A 68 11.92 -4.25 -5.26
CA VAL A 68 11.24 -4.81 -6.45
C VAL A 68 12.20 -5.45 -7.46
N LEU A 69 13.51 -5.30 -7.26
CA LEU A 69 14.54 -5.98 -8.03
C LEU A 69 14.79 -7.43 -7.54
N ASP A 70 14.21 -7.81 -6.40
CA ASP A 70 14.24 -9.18 -5.88
C ASP A 70 12.92 -9.87 -6.23
N GLU A 71 12.97 -10.76 -7.22
CA GLU A 71 11.80 -11.51 -7.72
C GLU A 71 11.13 -12.35 -6.63
N LYS A 72 11.90 -12.96 -5.72
CA LYS A 72 11.35 -13.77 -4.63
C LYS A 72 10.62 -12.90 -3.63
N ALA A 73 11.19 -11.73 -3.30
CA ALA A 73 10.54 -10.78 -2.41
C ALA A 73 9.23 -10.23 -3.01
N VAL A 74 9.22 -9.93 -4.32
CA VAL A 74 7.99 -9.52 -5.02
C VAL A 74 6.93 -10.63 -5.00
N GLY A 75 7.33 -11.88 -5.21
CA GLY A 75 6.44 -13.03 -5.10
C GLY A 75 5.84 -13.18 -3.70
N GLY A 76 6.68 -13.15 -2.66
CA GLY A 76 6.25 -13.23 -1.26
C GLY A 76 5.29 -12.10 -0.88
N PHE A 77 5.56 -10.87 -1.33
CA PHE A 77 4.67 -9.74 -1.11
C PHE A 77 3.33 -9.92 -1.81
N ALA A 78 3.30 -10.41 -3.05
CA ALA A 78 2.05 -10.68 -3.75
C ALA A 78 1.20 -11.74 -3.02
N ASP A 79 1.83 -12.76 -2.45
CA ASP A 79 1.14 -13.78 -1.65
C ASP A 79 0.63 -13.21 -0.32
N ALA A 80 1.43 -12.39 0.37
CA ALA A 80 1.00 -11.71 1.58
C ALA A 80 -0.18 -10.75 1.33
N VAL A 81 -0.21 -10.07 0.19
CA VAL A 81 -1.35 -9.22 -0.22
C VAL A 81 -2.62 -10.06 -0.39
N ARG A 82 -2.53 -11.21 -1.06
CA ARG A 82 -3.66 -12.14 -1.23
C ARG A 82 -4.15 -12.69 0.11
N GLU A 83 -3.24 -13.04 1.01
CA GLU A 83 -3.62 -13.52 2.35
C GLU A 83 -4.33 -12.42 3.15
N ARG A 84 -3.82 -11.18 3.07
CA ARG A 84 -4.35 -10.05 3.84
C ARG A 84 -5.69 -9.52 3.34
N PHE A 85 -5.90 -9.51 2.02
CA PHE A 85 -7.05 -8.85 1.39
C PHE A 85 -7.97 -9.78 0.56
N GLY A 86 -7.64 -11.05 0.41
CA GLY A 86 -8.36 -12.00 -0.47
C GLY A 86 -8.11 -11.74 -1.94
#